data_AF-A0A7G2EE68-F1
#
_entry.id   AF-A0A7G2EE68-F1
#
_cell.length_a   1.000
_cell.length_b   1.000
_cell.length_c   1.000
_cell.angle_alpha   90.00
_cell.angle_beta   90.00
_cell.angle_gamma   90.00
#
_symmetry.space_group_name_H-M   'P 1'
#
loop_
_entity.id
_entity.type
_entity.pdbx_description
1 polymer ?
#
loop_
_entity_poly.entity_id
_entity_poly.type
_entity_poly.pdbx_seq_one_letter_code
_entity_poly.pdbx_strand_id
1 'polypeptide(L)'
;MNWKGVYPHNRSHSLNALFLRVVTGNWKHLWIAIASRSYIIQERLAYSFDPAAKIFQVKKGSEFSDSYMESVVKNIVVDEKEENPRVGLMVMPGFWIGGSVIQSRVYVSGVKVLE
;
A
#
# COMPACT_ATOMS: atom_id res chain seq x y z
N MET A 1 -37.53 75.43 15.81
CA MET A 1 -37.01 74.06 16.04
C MET A 1 -37.20 73.22 14.80
N ASN A 2 -36.13 72.66 14.23
CA ASN A 2 -36.25 71.58 13.25
C ASN A 2 -35.01 70.69 13.33
N TRP A 3 -35.23 69.41 13.61
CA TRP A 3 -34.22 68.40 13.86
C TRP A 3 -33.78 67.79 12.52
N LYS A 4 -32.56 68.06 12.06
CA LYS A 4 -31.93 67.26 10.99
C LYS A 4 -30.88 66.36 11.60
N GLY A 5 -31.25 65.10 11.68
CA GLY A 5 -30.46 64.00 12.21
C GLY A 5 -29.11 63.84 11.51
N VAL A 6 -28.12 63.60 12.34
CA VAL A 6 -26.77 63.16 12.00
C VAL A 6 -26.88 61.73 11.44
N TYR A 7 -26.55 61.54 10.15
CA TYR A 7 -26.32 60.20 9.59
C TYR A 7 -24.81 59.89 9.62
N PRO A 8 -24.39 58.73 10.14
CA PRO A 8 -22.98 58.35 10.15
C PRO A 8 -22.51 57.92 8.76
N HIS A 9 -21.35 58.44 8.38
CA HIS A 9 -20.63 58.12 7.15
C HIS A 9 -20.17 56.64 7.16
N ASN A 10 -20.76 55.84 6.28
CA ASN A 10 -20.62 54.39 6.19
C ASN A 10 -19.24 53.96 5.64
N ARG A 11 -18.28 53.66 6.52
CA ARG A 11 -16.90 53.21 6.21
C ARG A 11 -16.80 51.67 6.07
N SER A 12 -17.85 51.00 5.58
CA SER A 12 -17.96 49.53 5.52
C SER A 12 -17.57 48.92 4.15
N HIS A 13 -17.40 49.73 3.11
CA HIS A 13 -17.21 49.22 1.75
C HIS A 13 -15.80 48.67 1.44
N SER A 14 -14.74 49.08 2.15
CA SER A 14 -13.37 48.62 1.85
C SER A 14 -13.04 47.24 2.43
N LEU A 15 -13.60 46.90 3.60
CA LEU A 15 -13.37 45.62 4.27
C LEU A 15 -13.97 44.46 3.48
N ASN A 16 -15.16 44.65 2.89
CA ASN A 16 -15.80 43.65 2.04
C ASN A 16 -15.02 43.42 0.73
N ALA A 17 -14.39 44.44 0.16
CA ALA A 17 -13.59 44.30 -1.05
C ALA A 17 -12.28 43.53 -0.80
N LEU A 18 -11.63 43.78 0.34
CA LEU A 18 -10.44 43.04 0.77
C LEU A 18 -10.78 41.59 1.13
N PHE A 19 -11.90 41.38 1.81
CA PHE A 19 -12.42 40.06 2.14
C PHE A 19 -12.78 39.25 0.88
N LEU A 20 -13.47 39.87 -0.08
CA LEU A 20 -13.72 39.27 -1.38
C LEU A 20 -12.42 38.95 -2.11
N ARG A 21 -11.39 39.81 -2.08
CA ARG A 21 -10.10 39.53 -2.74
C ARG A 21 -9.29 38.41 -2.08
N VAL A 22 -9.49 38.17 -0.78
CA VAL A 22 -8.93 37.03 -0.04
C VAL A 22 -9.71 35.75 -0.35
N VAL A 23 -11.04 35.82 -0.38
CA VAL A 23 -11.94 34.68 -0.66
C VAL A 23 -12.01 34.33 -2.15
N THR A 24 -11.80 35.29 -3.05
CA THR A 24 -11.73 35.13 -4.52
C THR A 24 -10.31 35.25 -5.05
N GLY A 25 -9.32 35.13 -4.16
CA GLY A 25 -7.90 35.07 -4.51
C GLY A 25 -7.62 33.97 -5.55
N ASN A 26 -6.38 33.78 -5.98
CA ASN A 26 -6.11 32.98 -7.17
C ASN A 26 -6.18 31.45 -6.93
N TRP A 27 -7.33 30.94 -6.44
CA TRP A 27 -7.62 29.55 -6.11
C TRP A 27 -7.30 28.64 -7.30
N LYS A 28 -7.54 29.10 -8.53
CA LYS A 28 -7.19 28.36 -9.75
C LYS A 28 -5.71 27.96 -9.79
N HIS A 29 -4.81 28.87 -9.44
CA HIS A 29 -3.37 28.58 -9.41
C HIS A 29 -3.00 27.66 -8.25
N LEU A 30 -3.67 27.80 -7.09
CA LEU A 30 -3.47 26.92 -5.95
C LEU A 30 -3.89 25.47 -6.28
N TRP A 31 -5.07 25.30 -6.89
CA TRP A 31 -5.58 24.00 -7.33
C TRP A 31 -4.66 23.33 -8.35
N ILE A 32 -4.20 24.08 -9.36
CA ILE A 32 -3.24 23.58 -10.36
C ILE A 32 -1.94 23.16 -9.68
N ALA A 33 -1.40 23.98 -8.77
CA ALA A 33 -0.16 23.67 -8.06
C ALA A 33 -0.27 22.40 -7.20
N ILE A 34 -1.38 22.23 -6.48
CA ILE A 34 -1.64 21.05 -5.66
C ILE A 34 -1.77 19.80 -6.54
N ALA A 35 -2.51 19.89 -7.65
CA ALA A 35 -2.71 18.76 -8.56
C ALA A 35 -1.38 18.31 -9.20
N SER A 36 -0.58 19.24 -9.73
CA SER A 36 0.70 18.93 -10.34
C SER A 36 1.70 18.32 -9.35
N ARG A 37 1.74 18.83 -8.11
CA ARG A 37 2.65 18.31 -7.08
C ARG A 37 2.23 16.90 -6.62
N SER A 38 0.93 16.66 -6.51
CA SER A 38 0.37 15.34 -6.17
C SER A 38 0.71 14.29 -7.23
N TYR A 39 0.59 14.65 -8.52
CA TYR A 39 0.95 13.77 -9.63
C TYR A 39 2.44 13.37 -9.61
N ILE A 40 3.34 14.34 -9.44
CA ILE A 40 4.78 14.07 -9.36
C ILE A 40 5.12 13.16 -8.17
N ILE A 41 4.48 13.37 -7.03
CA ILE A 41 4.70 12.53 -5.84
C ILE A 41 4.23 11.10 -6.11
N GLN A 42 3.07 10.91 -6.75
CA GLN A 42 2.58 9.56 -7.09
C GLN A 42 3.52 8.84 -8.06
N GLU A 43 3.95 9.49 -9.12
CA GLU A 43 4.87 8.90 -10.11
C GLU A 43 6.22 8.52 -9.47
N ARG A 44 6.79 9.40 -8.63
CA ARG A 44 8.05 9.12 -7.92
C ARG A 44 7.89 8.00 -6.90
N LEU A 45 6.77 7.96 -6.19
CA LEU A 45 6.48 6.93 -5.19
C LEU A 45 6.26 5.56 -5.87
N ALA A 46 5.45 5.53 -6.94
CA ALA A 46 5.24 4.33 -7.75
C ALA A 46 6.56 3.79 -8.32
N TYR A 47 7.44 4.67 -8.80
CA TYR A 47 8.78 4.31 -9.25
C TYR A 47 9.70 3.82 -8.11
N SER A 48 9.58 4.39 -6.91
CA SER A 48 10.36 3.93 -5.74
C SER A 48 9.94 2.56 -5.21
N PHE A 49 8.73 2.09 -5.56
CA PHE A 49 8.26 0.75 -5.20
C PHE A 49 8.77 -0.35 -6.16
N ASP A 50 9.70 -0.04 -7.07
CA ASP A 50 10.44 -1.05 -7.84
C ASP A 50 11.58 -1.63 -6.99
N PRO A 51 11.27 -2.66 -6.20
CA PRO A 51 11.65 -3.98 -6.67
C PRO A 51 10.42 -4.71 -7.21
N ALA A 52 10.45 -5.10 -8.48
CA ALA A 52 9.48 -6.00 -9.08
C ALA A 52 9.32 -7.28 -8.25
N ALA A 53 8.36 -7.28 -7.32
CA ALA A 53 8.07 -8.42 -6.48
C ALA A 53 7.46 -9.51 -7.38
N LYS A 54 8.20 -10.60 -7.62
CA LYS A 54 7.69 -11.73 -8.40
C LYS A 54 7.02 -12.72 -7.46
N ILE A 55 5.76 -13.00 -7.73
CA ILE A 55 5.01 -14.01 -6.99
C ILE A 55 5.31 -15.36 -7.64
N PHE A 56 5.69 -16.36 -6.84
CA PHE A 56 5.78 -17.74 -7.30
C PHE A 56 4.72 -18.59 -6.60
N GLN A 57 4.07 -19.42 -7.41
CA GLN A 57 3.08 -20.37 -6.94
C GLN A 57 3.60 -21.79 -7.11
N VAL A 58 3.68 -22.50 -6.00
CA VAL A 58 3.88 -23.94 -5.89
C VAL A 58 2.59 -24.69 -6.24
N LYS A 59 2.69 -25.71 -7.10
CA LYS A 59 1.55 -26.58 -7.42
C LYS A 59 1.37 -27.66 -6.38
N LYS A 60 0.11 -28.05 -6.16
CA LYS A 60 -0.22 -29.26 -5.39
C LYS A 60 0.39 -30.48 -6.08
N GLY A 61 1.16 -31.27 -5.33
CA GLY A 61 1.89 -32.45 -5.80
C GLY A 61 3.35 -32.21 -6.18
N SER A 62 3.85 -30.97 -6.11
CA SER A 62 5.27 -30.68 -6.29
C SER A 62 6.11 -31.21 -5.12
N GLU A 63 7.38 -31.54 -5.39
CA GLU A 63 8.34 -31.92 -4.36
C GLU A 63 8.63 -30.72 -3.43
N PHE A 64 8.70 -30.99 -2.14
CA PHE A 64 9.01 -30.00 -1.12
C PHE A 64 10.49 -29.64 -1.18
N SER A 65 10.79 -28.33 -1.19
CA SER A 65 12.15 -27.81 -1.14
C SER A 65 12.25 -26.75 -0.06
N ASP A 66 13.03 -27.03 0.98
CA ASP A 66 13.23 -26.16 2.14
C ASP A 66 13.77 -24.78 1.73
N SER A 67 14.57 -24.70 0.66
CA SER A 67 15.10 -23.42 0.16
C SER A 67 14.02 -22.43 -0.28
N TYR A 68 12.87 -22.90 -0.77
CA TYR A 68 11.82 -22.06 -1.35
C TYR A 68 10.46 -22.19 -0.65
N MET A 69 10.30 -23.19 0.22
CA MET A 69 9.03 -23.56 0.83
C MET A 69 9.20 -23.77 2.34
N GLU A 70 8.32 -23.16 3.12
CA GLU A 70 8.23 -23.34 4.56
C GLU A 70 7.03 -24.26 4.89
N SER A 71 7.26 -25.30 5.68
CA SER A 71 6.16 -26.10 6.23
C SER A 71 5.42 -25.32 7.31
N VAL A 72 4.09 -25.26 7.20
CA VAL A 72 3.22 -24.69 8.26
C VAL A 72 3.25 -25.54 9.54
N VAL A 73 3.58 -26.82 9.43
CA VAL A 73 3.70 -27.76 10.55
C VAL A 73 5.19 -27.87 10.94
N LYS A 74 5.54 -27.43 12.14
CA LYS A 74 6.94 -27.39 12.62
C LYS A 74 7.47 -28.73 13.17
N ASN A 75 6.60 -29.74 13.32
CA ASN A 75 6.90 -31.04 13.94
C ASN A 75 6.66 -32.20 12.97
N ILE A 76 7.31 -32.17 11.80
CA ILE A 76 7.25 -33.27 10.84
C ILE A 76 8.60 -33.97 10.76
N VAL A 77 8.66 -35.18 11.30
CA VAL A 77 9.79 -36.07 11.11
C VAL A 77 9.58 -36.77 9.77
N VAL A 78 10.46 -36.43 8.83
CA VAL A 78 10.54 -37.09 7.52
C VAL A 78 11.02 -38.51 7.79
N ASP A 79 10.17 -39.50 7.54
CA ASP A 79 10.61 -40.90 7.50
C ASP A 79 11.59 -41.00 6.32
N GLU A 80 12.82 -41.45 6.58
CA GLU A 80 13.91 -41.61 5.60
C GLU A 80 13.53 -42.55 4.42
N LYS A 81 12.31 -43.10 4.42
CA LYS A 81 11.73 -44.01 3.44
C LYS A 81 10.79 -43.39 2.41
N GLU A 82 10.25 -42.19 2.63
CA GLU A 82 9.46 -41.49 1.59
C GLU A 82 10.35 -40.47 0.89
N GLU A 83 10.93 -40.95 -0.22
CA GLU A 83 11.65 -40.16 -1.20
C GLU A 83 10.78 -38.95 -1.62
N ASN A 84 11.13 -37.78 -1.10
CA ASN A 84 10.56 -36.45 -1.38
C ASN A 84 9.14 -36.18 -0.83
N PRO A 85 9.02 -35.54 0.37
CA PRO A 85 7.74 -35.02 0.86
C PRO A 85 7.05 -34.16 -0.21
N ARG A 86 5.74 -34.38 -0.45
CA ARG A 86 4.99 -33.69 -1.51
C ARG A 86 4.10 -32.58 -0.94
N VAL A 87 3.94 -31.52 -1.72
CA VAL A 87 3.09 -30.37 -1.36
C VAL A 87 1.62 -30.75 -1.50
N GLY A 88 0.89 -30.80 -0.38
CA GLY A 88 -0.55 -31.08 -0.35
C GLY A 88 -1.42 -29.85 -0.60
N LEU A 89 -1.00 -28.69 -0.10
CA LEU A 89 -1.74 -27.43 -0.22
C LEU A 89 -0.79 -26.24 -0.06
N MET A 90 -1.00 -25.16 -0.81
CA MET A 90 -0.35 -23.88 -0.53
C MET A 90 -1.27 -23.01 0.33
N VAL A 91 -0.75 -22.52 1.44
CA VAL A 91 -1.44 -21.59 2.35
C VAL A 91 -1.07 -20.14 2.02
N MET A 92 0.18 -19.89 1.64
CA MET A 92 0.66 -18.57 1.26
C MET A 92 1.61 -18.67 0.06
N PRO A 93 1.43 -17.84 -0.98
CA PRO A 93 2.38 -17.78 -2.08
C PRO A 93 3.74 -17.27 -1.60
N GLY A 94 4.79 -17.62 -2.33
CA GLY A 94 6.11 -17.08 -2.07
C GLY A 94 6.36 -15.81 -2.91
N PHE A 95 7.30 -15.00 -2.44
CA PHE A 95 7.63 -13.71 -3.07
C PHE A 95 9.14 -13.60 -3.30
N TRP A 96 9.53 -13.09 -4.45
CA TRP A 96 10.91 -12.68 -4.75
C TRP A 96 10.96 -11.18 -4.78
N ILE A 97 11.72 -10.57 -3.88
CA ILE A 97 11.82 -9.11 -3.75
C ILE A 97 13.30 -8.75 -3.78
N GLY A 98 13.76 -8.09 -4.84
CA GLY A 98 15.11 -7.52 -4.91
C GLY A 98 16.26 -8.50 -4.67
N GLY A 99 16.10 -9.78 -5.01
CA GLY A 99 17.11 -10.84 -4.78
C GLY A 99 16.97 -11.60 -3.46
N SER A 100 16.04 -11.20 -2.60
CA SER A 100 15.63 -11.95 -1.42
C SER A 100 14.40 -12.81 -1.72
N VAL A 101 14.40 -14.05 -1.23
CA VAL A 101 13.29 -14.99 -1.38
C VAL A 101 12.53 -15.06 -0.07
N ILE A 102 11.24 -14.74 -0.11
CA ILE A 102 10.28 -15.05 0.94
C ILE A 102 9.65 -16.40 0.58
N GLN A 103 9.89 -17.40 1.41
CA GLN A 103 9.46 -18.77 1.19
C GLN A 103 7.92 -18.88 1.14
N SER A 104 7.42 -19.75 0.28
CA SER A 104 5.99 -20.05 0.19
C SER A 104 5.59 -20.96 1.35
N ARG A 105 4.49 -20.66 2.04
CA ARG A 105 3.98 -21.54 3.10
C ARG A 105 3.10 -22.61 2.51
N VAL A 106 3.51 -23.85 2.72
CA VAL A 106 2.83 -25.03 2.18
C VAL A 106 2.53 -26.02 3.30
N TYR A 107 1.43 -26.73 3.12
CA TYR A 107 1.12 -27.93 3.86
C TYR A 107 1.73 -29.12 3.11
N VAL A 108 2.59 -29.85 3.79
CA VAL A 108 3.23 -31.04 3.26
C VAL A 108 2.35 -32.25 3.59
N SER A 109 2.09 -33.10 2.61
CA SER A 109 1.30 -34.32 2.76
C SER A 109 2.20 -35.53 2.51
N GLY A 110 2.09 -36.57 3.34
CA GLY A 110 3.04 -37.70 3.36
C GLY A 110 4.03 -37.64 4.52
N VAL A 111 3.60 -37.09 5.67
CA VAL A 111 4.47 -37.01 6.84
C VAL A 111 3.64 -37.30 8.07
N LYS A 112 4.14 -38.17 8.96
CA LYS A 112 3.48 -38.45 10.24
C LYS A 112 3.84 -37.34 11.22
N VAL A 113 2.83 -36.75 11.84
CA VAL A 113 2.99 -35.80 12.95
C VAL A 113 3.46 -36.61 14.15
N LEU A 114 4.61 -36.24 14.74
CA LEU A 114 4.97 -36.75 16.05
C LEU A 114 4.07 -36.06 17.08
N GLU A 115 3.26 -36.86 17.75
CA GLU A 115 2.44 -36.48 18.90
C GLU A 115 3.29 -36.36 20.16
#